data_AF-A0A6L9W116-F1
#
_entry.id   AF-A0A6L9W116-F1
#
_cell.length_a   1.000
_cell.length_b   1.000
_cell.length_c   1.000
_cell.angle_alpha   90.00
_cell.angle_beta   90.00
_cell.angle_gamma   90.00
#
_symmetry.space_group_name_H-M   'P 1'
#
loop_
_entity.id
_entity.type
_entity.pdbx_description
1 polymer ?
#
loop_
_entity_poly.entity_id
_entity_poly.type
_entity_poly.pdbx_seq_one_letter_code
_entity_poly.pdbx_strand_id
1 'polypeptide(L)'
;MSDEEMVRLRDALQFVDPDSTYFALTFTASDDGRIEWSMETGLVGAGSKPYWELRAPVPVRAEVMRRIWIDLGQTCVVVNDNETLFYFLRLGGNGLIEESIAKRRFPQFFDPVECVPTWWGVRQAHTLPSKALQHAPTRKLRMEVLRRDDFRCRSCGRRASDYVDIELHVHHILPHGKGGLTEAGNLITLCHTCHQGLDPHLELKLFEMVPGGIPGPDVDIERDAEDYRRGVKNYRIISERQIEMLRLRRKA
;
A
#
# COMPACT_ATOMS: atom_id res chain seq x y z
N MET A 1 34.68 -3.87 -14.90
CA MET A 1 34.69 -2.67 -14.05
C MET A 1 35.87 -2.81 -13.12
N SER A 2 36.75 -1.82 -13.06
CA SER A 2 37.85 -1.77 -12.09
C SER A 2 37.30 -1.48 -10.69
N ASP A 3 38.12 -1.70 -9.66
CA ASP A 3 37.75 -1.40 -8.27
C ASP A 3 37.44 0.10 -8.06
N GLU A 4 38.18 0.98 -8.73
CA GLU A 4 37.95 2.44 -8.71
C GLU A 4 36.58 2.81 -9.31
N GLU A 5 36.20 2.18 -10.42
CA GLU A 5 34.90 2.39 -11.04
C GLU A 5 33.76 1.88 -10.14
N MET A 6 33.95 0.77 -9.44
CA MET A 6 32.98 0.23 -8.47
C MET A 6 32.78 1.17 -7.28
N VAL A 7 33.85 1.77 -6.76
CA VAL A 7 33.77 2.75 -5.66
C VAL A 7 33.06 4.00 -6.13
N ARG A 8 33.47 4.57 -7.28
CA ARG A 8 32.82 5.75 -7.86
C ARG A 8 31.32 5.54 -8.07
N LEU A 9 30.94 4.38 -8.62
CA LEU A 9 29.53 4.05 -8.82
C LEU A 9 28.78 3.94 -7.50
N ARG A 10 29.36 3.26 -6.50
CA ARG A 10 28.76 3.13 -5.17
C ARG A 10 28.49 4.51 -4.55
N ASP A 11 29.45 5.42 -4.63
CA ASP A 11 29.32 6.76 -4.09
C ASP A 11 28.26 7.55 -4.84
N ALA A 12 28.22 7.45 -6.19
CA ALA A 12 27.20 8.10 -7.01
C ALA A 12 25.77 7.62 -6.68
N LEU A 13 25.58 6.30 -6.48
CA LEU A 13 24.27 5.72 -6.10
C LEU A 13 23.83 6.09 -4.67
N GLN A 14 24.68 6.76 -3.91
CA GLN A 14 24.45 7.16 -2.52
C GLN A 14 24.52 8.67 -2.31
N PHE A 15 24.92 9.44 -3.31
CA PHE A 15 25.10 10.87 -3.18
C PHE A 15 23.76 11.59 -3.29
N VAL A 16 23.35 12.30 -2.24
CA VAL A 16 22.20 13.21 -2.26
C VAL A 16 22.72 14.62 -2.50
N ASP A 17 22.27 15.25 -3.57
CA ASP A 17 22.58 16.65 -3.85
C ASP A 17 21.71 17.55 -2.95
N PRO A 18 22.32 18.34 -2.03
CA PRO A 18 21.57 19.17 -1.08
C PRO A 18 20.73 20.27 -1.74
N ASP A 19 21.05 20.67 -2.98
CA ASP A 19 20.35 21.71 -3.71
C ASP A 19 19.23 21.15 -4.61
N SER A 20 19.09 19.83 -4.67
CA SER A 20 18.11 19.13 -5.50
C SER A 20 16.85 18.74 -4.73
N THR A 21 15.72 18.71 -5.45
CA THR A 21 14.45 18.20 -4.94
C THR A 21 14.26 16.73 -5.33
N TYR A 22 13.89 15.89 -4.37
CA TYR A 22 13.75 14.45 -4.58
C TYR A 22 12.33 13.95 -4.33
N PHE A 23 11.95 12.93 -5.11
CA PHE A 23 10.77 12.12 -4.87
C PHE A 23 11.20 10.71 -4.45
N ALA A 24 10.47 10.12 -3.51
CA ALA A 24 10.61 8.70 -3.19
C ALA A 24 9.78 7.89 -4.19
N LEU A 25 10.44 7.00 -4.94
CA LEU A 25 9.81 6.04 -5.85
C LEU A 25 10.32 4.64 -5.52
N THR A 26 9.42 3.70 -5.32
CA THR A 26 9.76 2.31 -5.06
C THR A 26 9.28 1.43 -6.21
N PHE A 27 10.12 0.51 -6.67
CA PHE A 27 9.74 -0.55 -7.62
C PHE A 27 9.87 -1.93 -6.99
N THR A 28 8.80 -2.72 -7.07
CA THR A 28 8.76 -4.13 -6.65
C THR A 28 8.06 -4.95 -7.73
N ALA A 29 7.94 -6.27 -7.50
CA ALA A 29 7.05 -7.09 -8.30
C ALA A 29 6.33 -8.12 -7.42
N SER A 30 5.06 -8.36 -7.73
CA SER A 30 4.29 -9.43 -7.09
C SER A 30 4.76 -10.81 -7.54
N ASP A 31 4.34 -11.85 -6.81
CA ASP A 31 4.73 -13.24 -7.09
C ASP A 31 4.23 -13.74 -8.47
N ASP A 32 3.21 -13.10 -9.05
CA ASP A 32 2.71 -13.38 -10.40
C ASP A 32 3.51 -12.66 -11.51
N GLY A 33 4.53 -11.89 -11.14
CA GLY A 33 5.44 -11.22 -12.06
C GLY A 33 5.00 -9.84 -12.54
N ARG A 34 3.95 -9.26 -11.94
CA ARG A 34 3.55 -7.88 -12.25
C ARG A 34 4.42 -6.89 -11.49
N ILE A 35 4.97 -5.92 -12.23
CA ILE A 35 5.72 -4.80 -11.64
C ILE A 35 4.75 -3.88 -10.91
N GLU A 36 5.13 -3.52 -9.69
CA GLU A 36 4.41 -2.62 -8.80
C GLU A 36 5.29 -1.42 -8.48
N TRP A 37 4.64 -0.29 -8.23
CA TRP A 37 5.34 0.93 -7.87
C TRP A 37 4.54 1.74 -6.86
N SER A 38 5.24 2.54 -6.07
CA SER A 38 4.64 3.49 -5.14
C SER A 38 5.49 4.75 -5.06
N MET A 39 4.83 5.88 -4.80
CA MET A 39 5.48 7.15 -4.49
C MET A 39 4.89 7.72 -3.22
N GLU A 40 5.67 8.53 -2.51
CA GLU A 40 5.13 9.36 -1.45
C GLU A 40 4.20 10.41 -2.05
N THR A 41 2.97 10.46 -1.54
CA THR A 41 1.93 11.36 -2.05
C THR A 41 1.41 12.28 -0.97
N GLY A 42 0.96 13.46 -1.36
CA GLY A 42 0.27 14.42 -0.51
C GLY A 42 -1.13 14.72 -1.03
N LEU A 43 -1.97 15.25 -0.14
CA LEU A 43 -3.30 15.74 -0.50
C LEU A 43 -3.15 16.97 -1.42
N VAL A 44 -3.75 16.90 -2.61
CA VAL A 44 -3.78 18.01 -3.58
C VAL A 44 -5.19 18.51 -3.86
N GLY A 45 -6.22 17.82 -3.37
CA GLY A 45 -7.61 18.25 -3.49
C GLY A 45 -8.60 17.26 -2.89
N ALA A 46 -9.88 17.66 -2.85
CA ALA A 46 -10.96 16.76 -2.49
C ALA A 46 -11.24 15.76 -3.64
N GLY A 47 -11.54 14.50 -3.29
CA GLY A 47 -11.97 13.47 -4.23
C GLY A 47 -13.41 13.66 -4.72
N SER A 48 -13.89 12.75 -5.57
CA SER A 48 -15.24 12.83 -6.13
C SER A 48 -16.37 12.52 -5.13
N LYS A 49 -16.03 12.02 -3.94
CA LYS A 49 -16.97 11.61 -2.88
C LYS A 49 -16.55 12.18 -1.53
N PRO A 50 -17.48 12.27 -0.56
CA PRO A 50 -17.13 12.64 0.80
C PRO A 50 -15.98 11.78 1.35
N TYR A 51 -15.02 12.44 2.01
CA TYR A 51 -13.82 11.84 2.59
C TYR A 51 -12.79 11.26 1.61
N TRP A 52 -13.10 11.20 0.31
CA TRP A 52 -12.12 10.78 -0.69
C TRP A 52 -11.15 11.92 -0.96
N GLU A 53 -9.94 11.56 -1.36
CA GLU A 53 -8.82 12.49 -1.55
C GLU A 53 -8.29 12.39 -2.97
N LEU A 54 -7.97 13.54 -3.59
CA LEU A 54 -7.06 13.56 -4.73
C LEU A 54 -5.64 13.72 -4.19
N ARG A 55 -4.76 12.79 -4.56
CA ARG A 55 -3.37 12.78 -4.11
C ARG A 55 -2.43 12.71 -5.29
N ALA A 56 -1.32 13.44 -5.20
CA ALA A 56 -0.25 13.41 -6.20
C ALA A 56 1.10 13.25 -5.49
N PRO A 57 2.15 12.80 -6.19
CA PRO A 57 3.48 12.72 -5.63
C PRO A 57 3.94 14.07 -5.04
N VAL A 58 4.57 14.01 -3.88
CA VAL A 58 5.16 15.17 -3.22
C VAL A 58 6.65 14.95 -2.99
N PRO A 59 7.46 16.03 -3.00
CA PRO A 59 8.86 15.90 -2.69
C PRO A 59 9.09 15.47 -1.24
N VAL A 60 10.17 14.73 -1.02
CA VAL A 60 10.58 14.22 0.29
C VAL A 60 11.87 14.89 0.75
N ARG A 61 12.09 14.92 2.06
CA ARG A 61 13.41 15.21 2.63
C ARG A 61 14.30 14.00 2.42
N ALA A 62 15.10 14.01 1.36
CA ALA A 62 15.91 12.87 0.90
C ALA A 62 16.68 12.16 2.02
N GLU A 63 17.44 12.89 2.83
CA GLU A 63 18.25 12.30 3.91
C GLU A 63 17.41 11.68 5.03
N VAL A 64 16.24 12.26 5.33
CA VAL A 64 15.32 11.72 6.33
C VAL A 64 14.70 10.43 5.81
N MET A 65 14.21 10.44 4.56
CA MET A 65 13.61 9.25 3.94
C MET A 65 14.63 8.10 3.84
N ARG A 66 15.86 8.41 3.42
CA ARG A 66 16.95 7.46 3.36
C ARG A 66 17.25 6.85 4.72
N ARG A 67 17.31 7.66 5.78
CA ARG A 67 17.51 7.18 7.15
C ARG A 67 16.41 6.20 7.56
N ILE A 68 15.15 6.55 7.31
CA ILE A 68 14.00 5.68 7.62
C ILE A 68 14.15 4.32 6.94
N TRP A 69 14.47 4.28 5.65
CA TRP A 69 14.68 3.00 4.95
C TRP A 69 15.84 2.20 5.52
N ILE A 70 16.96 2.84 5.88
CA ILE A 70 18.11 2.17 6.51
C ILE A 70 17.72 1.56 7.85
N ASP A 71 16.97 2.30 8.68
CA ASP A 71 16.52 1.83 9.99
C ASP A 71 15.53 0.67 9.87
N LEU A 72 14.80 0.59 8.75
CA LEU A 72 13.95 -0.56 8.36
C LEU A 72 14.74 -1.72 7.71
N GLY A 73 16.07 -1.64 7.65
CA GLY A 73 16.91 -2.65 7.00
C GLY A 73 16.78 -2.70 5.47
N GLN A 74 16.30 -1.61 4.87
CA GLN A 74 16.10 -1.48 3.42
C GLN A 74 17.20 -0.63 2.79
N THR A 75 17.46 -0.86 1.50
CA THR A 75 18.43 -0.09 0.72
C THR A 75 17.72 0.87 -0.22
N CYS A 76 18.36 2.01 -0.52
CA CYS A 76 17.88 2.92 -1.56
C CYS A 76 18.98 3.29 -2.55
N VAL A 77 18.59 3.59 -3.79
CA VAL A 77 19.43 4.19 -4.81
C VAL A 77 19.09 5.67 -4.92
N VAL A 78 20.10 6.54 -4.90
CA VAL A 78 19.93 7.95 -5.25
C VAL A 78 20.15 8.13 -6.74
N VAL A 79 19.23 8.83 -7.40
CA VAL A 79 19.18 9.02 -8.84
C VAL A 79 19.29 10.50 -9.18
N ASN A 80 20.49 10.89 -9.64
CA ASN A 80 20.84 12.27 -10.00
C ASN A 80 21.07 12.45 -11.50
N ASP A 81 21.22 11.35 -12.24
CA ASP A 81 21.52 11.37 -13.66
C ASP A 81 20.99 10.09 -14.36
N ASN A 82 21.24 9.99 -15.66
CA ASN A 82 20.81 8.82 -16.44
C ASN A 82 21.57 7.53 -16.09
N GLU A 83 22.79 7.62 -15.57
CA GLU A 83 23.58 6.44 -15.19
C GLU A 83 23.00 5.82 -13.92
N THR A 84 22.84 6.61 -12.87
CA THR A 84 22.20 6.21 -11.62
C THR A 84 20.74 5.75 -11.83
N LEU A 85 19.99 6.40 -12.73
CA LEU A 85 18.65 5.95 -13.13
C LEU A 85 18.67 4.55 -13.76
N PHE A 86 19.63 4.28 -14.63
CA PHE A 86 19.77 2.97 -15.27
C PHE A 86 19.97 1.87 -14.22
N TYR A 87 20.81 2.11 -13.21
CA TYR A 87 21.00 1.18 -12.11
C TYR A 87 19.74 1.03 -11.25
N PHE A 88 19.04 2.12 -10.94
CA PHE A 88 17.78 2.06 -10.20
C PHE A 88 16.73 1.18 -10.92
N LEU A 89 16.51 1.40 -12.22
CA LEU A 89 15.59 0.59 -13.04
C LEU A 89 16.03 -0.88 -13.15
N ARG A 90 17.31 -1.17 -12.90
CA ARG A 90 17.83 -2.54 -12.92
C ARG A 90 17.64 -3.24 -11.58
N LEU A 91 17.85 -2.51 -10.49
CA LEU A 91 17.88 -3.03 -9.13
C LEU A 91 16.50 -3.04 -8.47
N GLY A 92 15.60 -2.14 -8.87
CA GLY A 92 14.34 -1.88 -8.19
C GLY A 92 14.56 -1.46 -6.74
N GLY A 93 13.57 -1.71 -5.89
CA GLY A 93 13.57 -1.25 -4.51
C GLY A 93 13.34 0.25 -4.40
N ASN A 94 13.87 0.86 -3.34
CA ASN A 94 13.62 2.25 -3.03
C ASN A 94 14.55 3.16 -3.82
N GLY A 95 14.02 4.27 -4.33
CA GLY A 95 14.74 5.27 -5.10
C GLY A 95 14.45 6.67 -4.60
N LEU A 96 15.49 7.49 -4.44
CA LEU A 96 15.36 8.95 -4.34
C LEU A 96 15.68 9.53 -5.71
N ILE A 97 14.68 10.04 -6.40
CA ILE A 97 14.82 10.50 -7.79
C ILE A 97 14.70 12.01 -7.84
N GLU A 98 15.73 12.64 -8.40
CA GLU A 98 15.74 14.08 -8.65
C GLU A 98 14.54 14.48 -9.53
N GLU A 99 13.90 15.60 -9.19
CA GLU A 99 12.64 16.07 -9.75
C GLU A 99 12.63 16.14 -11.29
N SER A 100 13.66 16.71 -11.91
CA SER A 100 13.75 16.85 -13.36
C SER A 100 13.83 15.50 -14.07
N ILE A 101 14.44 14.50 -13.44
CA ILE A 101 14.48 13.12 -13.93
C ILE A 101 13.11 12.47 -13.73
N ALA A 102 12.54 12.57 -12.53
CA ALA A 102 11.26 11.97 -12.19
C ALA A 102 10.15 12.43 -13.14
N LYS A 103 10.00 13.75 -13.33
CA LYS A 103 8.97 14.33 -14.22
C LYS A 103 9.19 13.99 -15.69
N ARG A 104 10.45 13.91 -16.14
CA ARG A 104 10.78 13.59 -17.53
C ARG A 104 10.58 12.12 -17.87
N ARG A 105 10.93 11.23 -16.93
CA ARG A 105 10.93 9.78 -17.15
C ARG A 105 9.62 9.11 -16.78
N PHE A 106 8.90 9.68 -15.80
CA PHE A 106 7.65 9.14 -15.30
C PHE A 106 6.57 10.24 -15.19
N PRO A 107 6.30 11.00 -16.25
CA PRO A 107 5.31 12.09 -16.20
C PRO A 107 3.94 11.61 -15.73
N GLN A 108 3.55 10.39 -16.13
CA GLN A 108 2.27 9.78 -15.77
C GLN A 108 2.11 9.49 -14.26
N PHE A 109 3.18 9.50 -13.47
CA PHE A 109 3.06 9.30 -12.02
C PHE A 109 2.60 10.56 -11.30
N PHE A 110 2.69 11.73 -11.94
CA PHE A 110 2.39 13.03 -11.34
C PHE A 110 0.92 13.45 -11.48
N ASP A 111 0.12 12.68 -12.21
CA ASP A 111 -1.32 12.93 -12.33
C ASP A 111 -2.01 12.68 -10.97
N PRO A 112 -2.89 13.58 -10.50
CA PRO A 112 -3.65 13.34 -9.28
C PRO A 112 -4.48 12.06 -9.36
N VAL A 113 -4.32 11.20 -8.36
CA VAL A 113 -5.03 9.92 -8.25
C VAL A 113 -6.09 10.01 -7.16
N GLU A 114 -7.28 9.53 -7.49
CA GLU A 114 -8.36 9.38 -6.54
C GLU A 114 -8.07 8.28 -5.52
N CYS A 115 -8.15 8.64 -4.25
CA CYS A 115 -7.79 7.82 -3.11
C CYS A 115 -8.96 7.73 -2.13
N VAL A 116 -9.17 6.52 -1.60
CA VAL A 116 -10.17 6.24 -0.57
C VAL A 116 -9.48 6.20 0.79
N PRO A 117 -10.01 6.87 1.82
CA PRO A 117 -9.46 6.77 3.16
C PRO A 117 -9.62 5.35 3.68
N THR A 118 -8.62 4.93 4.43
CA THR A 118 -8.60 3.69 5.18
C THR A 118 -8.10 4.03 6.58
N TRP A 119 -8.17 3.07 7.49
CA TRP A 119 -7.71 3.28 8.85
C TRP A 119 -6.21 3.64 8.96
N TRP A 120 -5.35 3.17 8.05
CA TRP A 120 -3.89 3.43 8.07
C TRP A 120 -3.41 4.49 7.07
N GLY A 121 -4.32 5.25 6.49
CA GLY A 121 -4.00 6.22 5.45
C GLY A 121 -4.94 6.06 4.28
N VAL A 122 -4.41 5.85 3.09
CA VAL A 122 -5.17 5.96 1.85
C VAL A 122 -4.84 4.85 0.87
N ARG A 123 -5.82 4.42 0.07
CA ARG A 123 -5.61 3.48 -1.04
C ARG A 123 -6.12 4.09 -2.33
N GLN A 124 -5.35 3.92 -3.40
CA GLN A 124 -5.74 4.39 -4.73
C GLN A 124 -7.00 3.65 -5.20
N ALA A 125 -8.07 4.38 -5.50
CA ALA A 125 -9.39 3.82 -5.77
C ALA A 125 -9.39 2.83 -6.95
N HIS A 126 -8.61 3.10 -7.99
CA HIS A 126 -8.53 2.27 -9.18
C HIS A 126 -7.85 0.90 -8.95
N THR A 127 -7.10 0.74 -7.84
CA THR A 127 -6.48 -0.54 -7.45
C THR A 127 -7.44 -1.44 -6.69
N LEU A 128 -8.58 -0.90 -6.24
CA LEU A 128 -9.56 -1.61 -5.44
C LEU A 128 -10.53 -2.40 -6.33
N PRO A 129 -10.94 -3.61 -5.92
CA PRO A 129 -11.98 -4.32 -6.62
C PRO A 129 -13.30 -3.54 -6.50
N SER A 130 -14.07 -3.40 -7.57
CA SER A 130 -15.28 -2.56 -7.59
C SER A 130 -16.28 -2.87 -6.47
N LYS A 131 -16.36 -4.14 -6.05
CA LYS A 131 -17.19 -4.61 -4.92
C LYS A 131 -16.82 -3.95 -3.57
N ALA A 132 -15.56 -3.56 -3.36
CA ALA A 132 -15.12 -2.88 -2.14
C ALA A 132 -15.61 -1.43 -2.06
N LEU A 133 -15.96 -0.83 -3.20
CA LEU A 133 -16.47 0.54 -3.30
C LEU A 133 -18.00 0.61 -3.15
N GLN A 134 -18.69 -0.52 -3.24
CA GLN A 134 -20.15 -0.61 -3.09
C GLN A 134 -20.55 -0.62 -1.62
N HIS A 135 -21.69 -0.01 -1.27
CA HIS A 135 -22.17 0.01 0.12
C HIS A 135 -22.52 -1.40 0.63
N ALA A 136 -23.26 -2.18 -0.15
CA ALA A 136 -23.71 -3.51 0.27
C ALA A 136 -22.61 -4.56 0.05
N PRO A 137 -22.25 -5.36 1.07
CA PRO A 137 -21.35 -6.48 0.87
C PRO A 137 -22.00 -7.55 -0.01
N THR A 138 -21.21 -8.19 -0.86
CA THR A 138 -21.67 -9.37 -1.61
C THR A 138 -22.11 -10.49 -0.65
N ARG A 139 -23.03 -11.37 -1.07
CA ARG A 139 -23.45 -12.53 -0.26
C ARG A 139 -22.26 -13.39 0.19
N LYS A 140 -21.25 -13.54 -0.68
CA LYS A 140 -20.00 -14.26 -0.38
C LYS A 140 -19.24 -13.58 0.76
N LEU A 141 -18.98 -12.27 0.65
CA LEU A 141 -18.27 -11.50 1.67
C LEU A 141 -19.04 -11.46 3.00
N ARG A 142 -20.36 -11.28 2.96
CA ARG A 142 -21.21 -11.34 4.16
C ARG A 142 -21.05 -12.67 4.89
N MET A 143 -21.12 -13.78 4.16
CA MET A 143 -20.98 -15.11 4.75
C MET A 143 -19.54 -15.38 5.25
N GLU A 144 -18.53 -14.86 4.57
CA GLU A 144 -17.13 -14.90 5.01
C GLU A 144 -16.94 -14.23 6.37
N VAL A 145 -17.47 -13.00 6.53
CA VAL A 145 -17.43 -12.26 7.80
C VAL A 145 -18.16 -13.02 8.91
N LEU A 146 -19.36 -13.54 8.64
CA LEU A 146 -20.12 -14.33 9.61
C LEU A 146 -19.38 -15.59 10.06
N ARG A 147 -18.74 -16.32 9.12
CA ARG A 147 -17.94 -17.52 9.46
C ARG A 147 -16.70 -17.16 10.26
N ARG A 148 -15.96 -16.12 9.87
CA ARG A 148 -14.79 -15.62 10.61
C ARG A 148 -15.15 -15.28 12.05
N ASP A 149 -16.32 -14.70 12.25
CA ASP A 149 -16.84 -14.30 13.54
C ASP A 149 -17.58 -15.44 14.28
N ASP A 150 -17.48 -16.69 13.80
CA ASP A 150 -18.09 -17.89 14.38
C ASP A 150 -19.62 -17.77 14.56
N PHE A 151 -20.27 -17.03 13.67
CA PHE A 151 -21.70 -16.71 13.73
C PHE A 151 -22.11 -16.15 15.10
N ARG A 152 -21.27 -15.31 15.70
CA ARG A 152 -21.55 -14.63 16.97
C ARG A 152 -21.37 -13.12 16.86
N CYS A 153 -22.10 -12.39 17.70
CA CYS A 153 -21.82 -10.98 17.93
C CYS A 153 -20.42 -10.81 18.52
N ARG A 154 -19.54 -10.07 17.84
CA ARG A 154 -18.16 -9.85 18.32
C ARG A 154 -18.07 -8.97 19.56
N SER A 155 -19.08 -8.14 19.81
CA SER A 155 -19.17 -7.31 21.02
C SER A 155 -19.64 -8.09 22.25
N CYS A 156 -20.82 -8.73 22.21
CA CYS A 156 -21.40 -9.39 23.39
C CYS A 156 -21.25 -10.92 23.44
N GLY A 157 -20.77 -11.55 22.37
CA GLY A 157 -20.54 -12.99 22.30
C GLY A 157 -21.76 -13.86 21.99
N ARG A 158 -22.98 -13.33 21.95
CA ARG A 158 -24.20 -14.11 21.67
C ARG A 158 -24.23 -14.68 20.25
N ARG A 159 -24.78 -15.89 20.10
CA ARG A 159 -24.96 -16.59 18.82
C ARG A 159 -26.44 -16.70 18.47
N ALA A 160 -26.75 -16.76 17.18
CA ALA A 160 -28.11 -17.03 16.70
C ALA A 160 -28.55 -18.50 16.94
N SER A 161 -27.62 -19.41 17.24
CA SER A 161 -27.91 -20.80 17.62
C SER A 161 -28.47 -20.94 19.04
N ASP A 162 -28.11 -20.00 19.92
CA ASP A 162 -28.36 -20.11 21.36
C ASP A 162 -29.66 -19.41 21.76
N TYR A 163 -30.18 -18.53 20.89
CA TYR A 163 -31.30 -17.64 21.15
C TYR A 163 -32.10 -17.39 19.86
N VAL A 164 -33.43 -17.48 19.95
CA VAL A 164 -34.33 -17.30 18.79
C VAL A 164 -34.53 -15.84 18.38
N ASP A 165 -34.20 -14.90 19.26
CA ASP A 165 -34.38 -13.45 19.09
C ASP A 165 -33.10 -12.73 18.61
N ILE A 166 -32.01 -13.46 18.37
CA ILE A 166 -30.74 -12.86 17.94
C ILE A 166 -30.67 -12.80 16.42
N GLU A 167 -30.83 -11.59 15.87
CA GLU A 167 -30.49 -11.25 14.49
C GLU A 167 -29.05 -10.73 14.41
N LEU A 168 -28.24 -11.29 13.50
CA LEU A 168 -26.86 -10.88 13.25
C LEU A 168 -26.77 -10.01 11.99
N HIS A 169 -26.12 -8.86 12.15
CA HIS A 169 -25.80 -7.91 11.09
C HIS A 169 -24.29 -7.89 10.83
N VAL A 170 -23.93 -7.59 9.58
CA VAL A 170 -22.56 -7.30 9.20
C VAL A 170 -22.46 -5.78 9.12
N HIS A 171 -21.67 -5.21 10.00
CA HIS A 171 -21.56 -3.78 10.26
C HIS A 171 -20.23 -3.24 9.72
N HIS A 172 -20.25 -2.07 9.08
CA HIS A 172 -19.03 -1.34 8.72
C HIS A 172 -18.49 -0.59 9.93
N ILE A 173 -17.27 -0.92 10.37
CA ILE A 173 -16.63 -0.27 11.53
C ILE A 173 -16.38 1.21 11.24
N LEU A 174 -15.72 1.51 10.12
CA LEU A 174 -15.74 2.82 9.49
C LEU A 174 -16.94 2.85 8.53
N PRO A 175 -17.98 3.68 8.77
CA PRO A 175 -19.16 3.72 7.92
C PRO A 175 -18.82 3.99 6.46
N HIS A 176 -19.56 3.34 5.54
CA HIS A 176 -19.37 3.55 4.09
C HIS A 176 -19.56 5.02 3.68
N GLY A 177 -20.57 5.69 4.25
CA GLY A 177 -20.80 7.13 4.04
C GLY A 177 -19.67 8.03 4.59
N LYS A 178 -18.78 7.49 5.43
CA LYS A 178 -17.57 8.14 5.93
C LYS A 178 -16.28 7.65 5.23
N GLY A 179 -16.41 7.04 4.06
CA GLY A 179 -15.29 6.55 3.25
C GLY A 179 -14.86 5.10 3.54
N GLY A 180 -15.55 4.39 4.44
CA GLY A 180 -15.22 3.02 4.76
C GLY A 180 -15.44 2.02 3.62
N LEU A 181 -14.41 1.23 3.31
CA LEU A 181 -14.48 0.18 2.29
C LEU A 181 -15.33 -1.01 2.74
N THR A 182 -15.98 -1.66 1.78
CA THR A 182 -16.73 -2.90 1.99
C THR A 182 -15.82 -4.10 1.79
N GLU A 183 -14.97 -4.34 2.79
CA GLU A 183 -13.99 -5.43 2.81
C GLU A 183 -13.93 -6.07 4.20
N ALA A 184 -13.46 -7.31 4.29
CA ALA A 184 -13.52 -8.09 5.52
C ALA A 184 -12.86 -7.37 6.72
N GLY A 185 -11.77 -6.65 6.50
CA GLY A 185 -11.07 -5.90 7.55
C GLY A 185 -11.84 -4.71 8.14
N ASN A 186 -12.85 -4.19 7.43
CA ASN A 186 -13.73 -3.10 7.90
C ASN A 186 -15.14 -3.60 8.26
N LEU A 187 -15.39 -4.91 8.18
CA LEU A 187 -16.69 -5.50 8.46
C LEU A 187 -16.63 -6.39 9.70
N ILE A 188 -17.62 -6.25 10.57
CA ILE A 188 -17.73 -7.01 11.82
C ILE A 188 -19.16 -7.51 12.05
N THR A 189 -19.30 -8.69 12.64
CA THR A 189 -20.60 -9.25 13.01
C THR A 189 -21.08 -8.70 14.36
N LEU A 190 -22.25 -8.07 14.39
CA LEU A 190 -22.91 -7.58 15.60
C LEU A 190 -24.36 -8.08 15.66
N CYS A 191 -24.87 -8.35 16.86
CA CYS A 191 -26.31 -8.57 17.03
C CYS A 191 -27.07 -7.24 16.92
N HIS A 192 -28.38 -7.31 16.68
CA HIS A 192 -29.25 -6.15 16.57
C HIS A 192 -29.07 -5.16 17.74
N THR A 193 -29.09 -5.63 19.00
CA THR A 193 -28.93 -4.79 20.18
C THR A 193 -27.60 -4.05 20.21
N CYS A 194 -26.49 -4.73 19.95
CA CYS A 194 -25.16 -4.10 19.91
C CYS A 194 -25.05 -3.13 18.74
N HIS A 195 -25.60 -3.48 17.56
CA HIS A 195 -25.59 -2.61 16.39
C HIS A 195 -26.35 -1.30 16.61
N GLN A 196 -27.55 -1.37 17.20
CA GLN A 196 -28.36 -0.20 17.53
C GLN A 196 -27.77 0.63 18.67
N GLY A 197 -27.05 -0.01 19.60
CA GLY A 197 -26.36 0.68 20.70
C GLY A 197 -25.15 1.50 20.24
N LEU A 198 -24.65 1.30 19.01
CA LEU A 198 -23.63 2.15 18.43
C LEU A 198 -24.27 3.44 17.94
N ASP A 199 -24.19 4.51 18.71
CA ASP A 199 -24.53 5.87 18.29
C ASP A 199 -23.24 6.71 18.36
N PRO A 200 -22.63 7.15 17.24
CA PRO A 200 -23.19 7.35 15.89
C PRO A 200 -22.83 6.26 14.86
N HIS A 201 -23.06 4.98 15.16
CA HIS A 201 -22.68 3.83 14.33
C HIS A 201 -21.18 3.79 13.94
N LEU A 202 -20.31 4.31 14.82
CA LEU A 202 -18.87 4.36 14.63
C LEU A 202 -18.18 4.11 15.97
N GLU A 203 -17.53 2.95 16.10
CA GLU A 203 -16.68 2.62 17.25
C GLU A 203 -15.37 1.99 16.77
N LEU A 204 -14.31 2.77 16.81
CA LEU A 204 -13.00 2.40 16.23
C LEU A 204 -12.35 1.21 16.94
N LYS A 205 -12.65 0.99 18.23
CA LYS A 205 -12.17 -0.17 19.00
C LYS A 205 -12.64 -1.51 18.43
N LEU A 206 -13.70 -1.52 17.61
CA LEU A 206 -14.15 -2.75 16.96
C LEU A 206 -13.12 -3.31 15.97
N PHE A 207 -12.16 -2.51 15.49
CA PHE A 207 -11.04 -3.02 14.67
C PHE A 207 -10.20 -4.04 15.43
N GLU A 208 -10.00 -3.86 16.74
CA GLU A 208 -9.25 -4.79 17.60
C GLU A 208 -9.91 -6.19 17.69
N MET A 209 -11.21 -6.27 17.39
CA MET A 209 -11.98 -7.51 17.49
C MET A 209 -12.02 -8.31 16.19
N VAL A 210 -11.44 -7.83 15.10
CA VAL A 210 -11.47 -8.50 13.79
C VAL A 210 -10.20 -9.33 13.59
N PRO A 211 -10.26 -10.69 13.51
CA PRO A 211 -9.09 -11.53 13.26
C PRO A 211 -8.51 -11.25 11.87
N GLY A 212 -7.23 -10.90 11.78
CA GLY A 212 -6.62 -10.40 10.53
C GLY A 212 -7.21 -9.07 10.04
N GLY A 213 -8.16 -8.51 10.79
CA GLY A 213 -8.38 -7.09 10.84
C GLY A 213 -7.14 -6.45 11.42
N ILE A 214 -7.09 -5.14 11.21
CA ILE A 214 -5.92 -4.33 11.43
C ILE A 214 -5.18 -4.73 12.71
N PRO A 215 -3.87 -5.00 12.63
CA PRO A 215 -3.08 -5.28 13.82
C PRO A 215 -3.26 -4.13 14.81
N GLY A 216 -3.35 -4.44 16.10
CA GLY A 216 -2.97 -3.48 17.12
C GLY A 216 -1.48 -3.09 16.97
N PRO A 217 -0.83 -2.56 18.01
CA PRO A 217 0.62 -2.31 17.99
C PRO A 217 1.51 -3.51 17.59
N ASP A 218 0.94 -4.71 17.46
CA ASP A 218 1.55 -5.92 16.90
C ASP A 218 1.50 -5.97 15.36
N VAL A 219 1.79 -4.86 14.68
CA VAL A 219 2.09 -4.91 13.25
C VAL A 219 3.32 -5.81 13.11
N ASP A 220 3.21 -6.86 12.32
CA ASP A 220 4.34 -7.73 11.99
C ASP A 220 5.26 -6.97 11.03
N ILE A 221 6.04 -6.04 11.60
CA ILE A 221 7.03 -5.22 10.89
C ILE A 221 8.03 -6.13 10.16
N GLU A 222 8.28 -7.33 10.69
CA GLU A 222 9.12 -8.33 10.05
C GLU A 222 8.50 -8.87 8.76
N ARG A 223 7.18 -9.13 8.76
CA ARG A 223 6.42 -9.52 7.55
C ARG A 223 6.44 -8.43 6.49
N ASP A 224 6.22 -7.18 6.85
CA ASP A 224 6.26 -6.06 5.88
C ASP A 224 7.67 -5.90 5.27
N ALA A 225 8.71 -6.07 6.09
CA ALA A 225 10.09 -6.08 5.63
C ALA A 225 10.42 -7.31 4.75
N GLU A 226 9.81 -8.47 5.01
CA GLU A 226 9.93 -9.66 4.17
C GLU A 226 9.21 -9.52 2.83
N ASP A 227 8.00 -8.95 2.84
CA ASP A 227 7.21 -8.65 1.64
C ASP A 227 7.97 -7.70 0.70
N TYR A 228 8.55 -6.63 1.26
CA TYR A 228 9.42 -5.73 0.51
C TYR A 228 10.61 -6.48 -0.11
N ARG A 229 11.37 -7.25 0.69
CA ARG A 229 12.56 -7.98 0.22
C ARG A 229 12.20 -8.98 -0.89
N ARG A 230 11.10 -9.70 -0.72
CA ARG A 230 10.54 -10.62 -1.73
C ARG A 230 10.16 -9.87 -3.00
N GLY A 231 9.47 -8.74 -2.88
CA GLY A 231 9.07 -7.91 -4.02
C GLY A 231 10.26 -7.38 -4.82
N VAL A 232 11.32 -6.91 -4.14
CA VAL A 232 12.56 -6.47 -4.80
C VAL A 232 13.27 -7.64 -5.50
N LYS A 233 13.31 -8.81 -4.86
CA LYS A 233 13.87 -10.02 -5.48
C LYS A 233 13.13 -10.39 -6.76
N ASN A 234 11.81 -10.41 -6.73
CA ASN A 234 10.97 -10.71 -7.89
C ASN A 234 11.22 -9.70 -9.03
N TYR A 235 11.30 -8.41 -8.70
CA TYR A 235 11.62 -7.36 -9.68
C TYR A 235 12.96 -7.61 -10.37
N ARG A 236 14.00 -7.95 -9.61
CA ARG A 236 15.34 -8.20 -10.14
C ARG A 236 15.38 -9.40 -11.10
N ILE A 237 14.62 -10.45 -10.80
CA ILE A 237 14.47 -11.63 -11.69
C ILE A 237 13.81 -11.21 -13.02
N ILE A 238 12.77 -10.40 -12.98
CA ILE A 238 12.09 -9.90 -14.19
C ILE A 238 13.04 -9.04 -15.02
N SER A 239 13.73 -8.11 -14.35
CA SER A 239 14.69 -7.20 -14.97
C SER A 239 15.85 -7.95 -15.65
N GLU A 240 16.31 -9.07 -15.06
CA GLU A 240 17.31 -9.97 -15.66
C GLU A 240 16.84 -10.61 -16.96
N ARG A 241 15.64 -11.18 -16.96
CA ARG A 241 15.06 -11.86 -18.13
C ARG A 241 14.89 -10.90 -19.32
N GLN A 242 14.53 -9.65 -19.06
CA GLN A 242 14.40 -8.65 -20.12
C GLN A 242 15.73 -8.39 -20.83
N ILE A 243 16.85 -8.33 -20.09
CA ILE A 243 18.18 -8.16 -20.68
C ILE A 243 18.57 -9.35 -21.55
N GLU A 244 18.32 -10.56 -21.06
CA GLU A 244 18.60 -11.78 -21.81
C GLU A 244 17.84 -11.80 -23.15
N MET A 245 16.55 -11.45 -23.13
CA MET A 245 15.75 -11.31 -24.35
C MET A 245 16.29 -10.24 -25.30
N LEU A 246 16.69 -9.07 -24.79
CA LEU A 246 17.28 -8.01 -25.62
C LEU A 246 18.61 -8.41 -26.23
N ARG A 247 19.44 -9.17 -25.51
CA ARG A 247 20.71 -9.72 -26.02
C ARG A 247 20.47 -10.75 -27.11
N LEU A 248 19.45 -11.60 -26.98
CA LEU A 248 19.07 -12.57 -28.01
C LEU A 248 18.54 -11.87 -29.27
N ARG A 249 17.69 -10.85 -29.13
CA ARG A 249 17.18 -10.04 -30.25
C ARG A 249 18.26 -9.26 -31.01
N ARG A 250 19.36 -8.87 -30.35
CA ARG A 250 20.50 -8.21 -31.00
C ARG A 250 21.43 -9.18 -31.74
N LYS A 251 21.31 -10.49 -31.49
CA LYS A 251 22.10 -11.54 -32.14
C LYS A 251 21.40 -12.22 -33.32
N ALA A 252 20.10 -11.96 -33.49
CA ALA A 252 19.29 -12.38 -34.63
C ALA A 252 19.20 -11.24 -35.65
#